data_AF-A0A1N6F376-F1
#
_entry.id   AF-A0A1N6F376-F1
#
_cell.length_a   1.000
_cell.length_b   1.000
_cell.length_c   1.000
_cell.angle_alpha   90.00
_cell.angle_beta   90.00
_cell.angle_gamma   90.00
#
_symmetry.space_group_name_H-M   'P 1'
#
loop_
_entity.id
_entity.type
_entity.pdbx_description
1 polymer ?
#
loop_
_entity_poly.entity_id
_entity_poly.type
_entity_poly.pdbx_seq_one_letter_code
_entity_poly.pdbx_strand_id
1 'polypeptide(L)'
;MSQTLFLVISAVGLVAAVGTILARNLVHAALYLIGFFFIIACQFVLLEAEFLAAIQVLVYIGAVAILLMFGIMLTRNIQGDDTTTVSPGWTMPALVAGLGLFLMLGFGINNHVGLKDRADWSATVNRPSIVTREKETPSPRAVAINNMGLAVGYEMMTRFVVPFEVAGLLLTAALVGAIALAHREGDDEPARLGAQATGLHGLTEPSPSNVQAEPSGSRSEPLSSPSK
;
A
#
# COMPACT_ATOMS: atom_id res chain seq x y z
N MET A 1 -15.32 29.57 -16.97
CA MET A 1 -13.88 29.27 -16.80
C MET A 1 -13.65 28.11 -15.85
N SER A 2 -14.32 28.05 -14.68
CA SER A 2 -14.18 26.95 -13.71
C SER A 2 -14.61 25.56 -14.24
N GLN A 3 -15.68 25.48 -15.06
CA GLN A 3 -16.15 24.21 -15.62
C GLN A 3 -15.14 23.53 -16.55
N THR A 4 -14.49 24.30 -17.43
CA THR A 4 -13.45 23.78 -18.32
C THR A 4 -12.24 23.28 -17.53
N LEU A 5 -11.80 24.06 -16.53
CA LEU A 5 -10.70 23.68 -15.65
C LEU A 5 -11.03 22.40 -14.86
N PHE A 6 -12.24 22.29 -14.34
CA PHE A 6 -12.74 21.09 -13.67
C PHE A 6 -12.71 19.85 -14.58
N LEU A 7 -13.20 19.98 -15.83
CA LEU A 7 -13.21 18.86 -16.77
C LEU A 7 -11.80 18.40 -17.14
N VAL A 8 -10.88 19.35 -17.36
CA VAL A 8 -9.47 19.04 -17.66
C VAL A 8 -8.82 18.33 -16.48
N ILE A 9 -8.94 18.87 -15.26
CA ILE A 9 -8.37 18.27 -14.05
C ILE A 9 -8.96 16.88 -13.80
N SER A 10 -10.27 16.71 -13.97
CA SER A 10 -10.95 15.42 -13.80
C SER A 10 -10.48 14.39 -14.84
N ALA A 11 -10.29 14.80 -16.10
CA ALA A 11 -9.76 13.92 -17.14
C ALA A 11 -8.32 13.49 -16.84
N VAL A 12 -7.45 14.41 -16.41
CA VAL A 12 -6.08 14.09 -15.98
C VAL A 12 -6.09 13.14 -14.78
N GLY A 13 -7.01 13.34 -13.84
CA GLY A 13 -7.21 12.43 -12.70
C GLY A 13 -7.61 11.01 -13.12
N LEU A 14 -8.50 10.88 -14.10
CA LEU A 14 -8.89 9.58 -14.65
C LEU A 14 -7.69 8.87 -15.28
N VAL A 15 -6.87 9.61 -16.04
CA VAL A 15 -5.64 9.06 -16.64
C VAL A 15 -4.65 8.61 -15.56
N ALA A 16 -4.48 9.37 -14.48
CA ALA A 16 -3.62 8.97 -13.35
C ALA A 16 -4.16 7.73 -12.62
N ALA A 17 -5.47 7.64 -12.39
CA ALA A 17 -6.10 6.47 -11.78
C ALA A 17 -5.93 5.22 -12.64
N VAL A 18 -6.20 5.33 -13.94
CA VAL A 18 -5.99 4.24 -14.91
C VAL A 18 -4.51 3.88 -15.00
N GLY A 19 -3.60 4.86 -15.03
CA GLY A 19 -2.15 4.63 -15.02
C GLY A 19 -1.68 3.86 -13.79
N THR A 20 -2.26 4.11 -12.62
CA THR A 20 -1.93 3.39 -11.37
C THR A 20 -2.23 1.90 -11.48
N ILE A 21 -3.37 1.52 -12.05
CA ILE A 21 -3.78 0.11 -12.16
C ILE A 21 -3.15 -0.62 -13.35
N LEU A 22 -2.79 0.09 -14.41
CA LEU A 22 -2.19 -0.49 -15.63
C LEU A 22 -0.67 -0.61 -15.56
N ALA A 23 -0.02 0.13 -14.65
CA ALA A 23 1.43 0.11 -14.51
C ALA A 23 1.92 -1.27 -14.03
N ARG A 24 2.75 -1.91 -14.86
CA ARG A 24 3.37 -3.21 -14.51
C ARG A 24 4.46 -3.11 -13.43
N ASN A 25 5.04 -1.92 -13.26
CA ASN A 25 6.06 -1.67 -12.26
C ASN A 25 5.43 -0.93 -11.07
N LEU A 26 5.56 -1.50 -9.87
CA LEU A 26 4.95 -0.97 -8.64
C LEU A 26 5.42 0.46 -8.32
N VAL A 27 6.66 0.81 -8.68
CA VAL A 27 7.17 2.18 -8.50
C VAL A 27 6.42 3.15 -9.40
N HIS A 28 6.20 2.78 -10.66
CA HIS A 28 5.43 3.61 -11.59
C HIS A 28 3.97 3.72 -11.14
N ALA A 29 3.38 2.61 -10.69
CA ALA A 29 2.03 2.61 -10.11
C ALA A 29 1.92 3.59 -8.92
N ALA A 30 2.90 3.56 -8.00
CA ALA A 30 2.94 4.47 -6.86
C ALA A 30 3.10 5.95 -7.28
N LEU A 31 3.90 6.25 -8.30
CA LEU A 31 4.02 7.62 -8.83
C LEU A 31 2.71 8.12 -9.47
N TYR A 32 2.01 7.27 -10.23
CA TYR A 32 0.68 7.62 -10.76
C TYR A 32 -0.34 7.84 -9.62
N LEU A 33 -0.26 7.08 -8.53
CA LEU A 33 -1.11 7.25 -7.36
C LEU A 33 -0.85 8.59 -6.64
N ILE A 34 0.42 8.98 -6.48
CA ILE A 34 0.79 10.30 -5.94
C ILE A 34 0.21 11.41 -6.83
N GLY A 35 0.35 11.27 -8.15
CA GLY A 35 -0.25 12.17 -9.13
C GLY A 35 -1.77 12.26 -8.97
N PHE A 36 -2.45 11.12 -8.80
CA PHE A 36 -3.89 11.07 -8.57
C PHE A 36 -4.29 11.82 -7.29
N PHE A 37 -3.59 11.61 -6.17
CA PHE A 37 -3.85 12.36 -4.93
C PHE A 37 -3.62 13.87 -5.08
N PHE A 38 -2.63 14.27 -5.87
CA PHE A 38 -2.41 15.69 -6.19
C PHE A 38 -3.56 16.27 -7.01
N ILE A 39 -4.07 15.53 -7.99
CA ILE A 39 -5.25 15.94 -8.75
C ILE A 39 -6.49 16.06 -7.86
N ILE A 40 -6.69 15.15 -6.90
CA ILE A 40 -7.76 15.27 -5.89
C ILE A 40 -7.57 16.51 -5.02
N ALA A 41 -6.35 16.86 -4.63
CA ALA A 41 -6.08 18.10 -3.90
C ALA A 41 -6.46 19.35 -4.73
N CYS A 42 -6.10 19.38 -6.02
CA CYS A 42 -6.54 20.43 -6.94
C CYS A 42 -8.07 20.48 -7.07
N GLN A 43 -8.73 19.34 -7.08
CA GLN A 43 -10.19 19.27 -7.09
C GLN A 43 -10.80 19.86 -5.81
N PHE A 44 -10.21 19.61 -4.64
CA PHE A 44 -10.63 20.25 -3.39
C PHE A 44 -10.43 21.77 -3.43
N VAL A 45 -9.35 22.26 -4.03
CA VAL A 45 -9.18 23.71 -4.24
C VAL A 45 -10.27 24.28 -5.15
N LEU A 46 -10.64 23.58 -6.24
CA LEU A 46 -11.77 23.99 -7.10
C LEU A 46 -13.12 23.98 -6.39
N LEU A 47 -13.27 23.12 -5.38
CA LEU A 47 -14.44 23.08 -4.51
C LEU A 47 -14.38 24.10 -3.36
N GLU A 48 -13.30 24.90 -3.29
CA GLU A 48 -13.01 25.87 -2.20
C GLU A 48 -12.87 25.20 -0.82
N ALA A 49 -12.50 23.93 -0.81
CA ALA A 49 -12.20 23.17 0.39
C ALA A 49 -10.69 23.22 0.68
N GLU A 50 -10.17 24.41 0.96
CA GLU A 50 -8.72 24.64 1.09
C GLU A 50 -8.08 23.85 2.25
N PHE A 51 -8.80 23.73 3.37
CA PHE A 51 -8.34 22.96 4.52
C PHE A 51 -8.19 21.47 4.17
N LEU A 52 -9.16 20.91 3.43
CA LEU A 52 -9.14 19.52 2.97
C LEU A 52 -8.06 19.31 1.91
N ALA A 53 -7.85 20.28 1.01
CA ALA A 53 -6.76 20.24 0.05
C ALA A 53 -5.38 20.19 0.75
N ALA A 54 -5.19 21.02 1.78
CA ALA A 54 -3.96 21.01 2.57
C ALA A 54 -3.74 19.67 3.28
N ILE A 55 -4.78 19.11 3.92
CA ILE A 55 -4.71 17.77 4.54
C ILE A 55 -4.42 16.69 3.49
N GLN A 56 -5.01 16.78 2.29
CA GLN A 56 -4.75 15.82 1.21
C GLN A 56 -3.26 15.77 0.85
N VAL A 57 -2.62 16.94 0.73
CA VAL A 57 -1.19 17.00 0.45
C VAL A 57 -0.37 16.56 1.66
N LEU A 58 -0.70 17.00 2.87
CA LEU A 58 0.09 16.71 4.07
C LEU A 58 0.02 15.24 4.50
N VAL A 59 -1.18 14.64 4.51
CA VAL A 59 -1.40 13.29 5.03
C VAL A 59 -1.32 12.25 3.93
N TYR A 60 -2.06 12.41 2.83
CA TYR A 60 -2.09 11.36 1.79
C TYR A 60 -0.83 11.36 0.95
N ILE A 61 -0.37 12.52 0.47
CA ILE A 61 0.88 12.58 -0.30
C ILE A 61 2.08 12.53 0.66
N GLY A 62 2.09 13.38 1.69
CA GLY A 62 3.21 13.58 2.60
C GLY A 62 3.57 12.36 3.46
N ALA A 63 2.57 11.68 4.01
CA ALA A 63 2.79 10.51 4.86
C ALA A 63 2.48 9.21 4.13
N VAL A 64 1.22 8.98 3.75
CA VAL A 64 0.75 7.65 3.30
C VAL A 64 1.43 7.21 2.00
N ALA A 65 1.42 8.04 0.96
CA ALA A 65 1.97 7.67 -0.34
C ALA A 65 3.50 7.56 -0.31
N ILE A 66 4.18 8.44 0.43
CA ILE A 66 5.64 8.36 0.62
C ILE A 66 6.02 7.11 1.42
N LEU A 67 5.31 6.78 2.51
CA LEU A 67 5.54 5.54 3.27
C LEU A 67 5.31 4.30 2.39
N LEU A 68 4.25 4.30 1.59
CA LEU A 68 3.97 3.24 0.62
C LEU A 68 5.09 3.14 -0.43
N MET A 69 5.59 4.26 -0.94
CA MET A 69 6.70 4.28 -1.90
C MET A 69 8.00 3.75 -1.29
N PHE A 70 8.35 4.15 -0.07
CA PHE A 70 9.48 3.59 0.66
C PHE A 70 9.32 2.09 0.88
N GLY A 71 8.13 1.64 1.31
CA GLY A 71 7.84 0.22 1.48
C GLY A 71 7.98 -0.58 0.19
N ILE A 72 7.44 -0.09 -0.93
CA ILE A 72 7.58 -0.71 -2.26
C ILE A 72 9.04 -0.74 -2.70
N MET A 73 9.79 0.34 -2.50
CA MET A 73 11.18 0.43 -2.92
C MET A 73 12.12 -0.46 -2.11
N LEU A 74 11.84 -0.63 -0.81
CA LEU A 74 12.60 -1.53 0.09
C LEU A 74 12.26 -3.00 -0.15
N THR A 75 11.08 -3.30 -0.70
CA THR A 75 10.70 -4.65 -1.10
C THR A 75 11.39 -5.03 -2.41
N ARG A 76 12.35 -5.95 -2.32
CA ARG A 76 13.21 -6.37 -3.44
C ARG A 76 12.37 -7.01 -4.55
N ASN A 77 12.48 -6.45 -5.76
CA ASN A 77 12.17 -7.08 -7.05
C ASN A 77 10.84 -7.86 -7.13
N ILE A 78 9.72 -7.17 -6.92
CA ILE A 78 8.43 -7.59 -7.50
C ILE A 78 8.42 -7.09 -8.96
N GLN A 79 9.30 -7.64 -9.79
CA GLN A 79 9.08 -7.59 -11.23
C GLN A 79 8.08 -8.70 -11.51
N GLY A 80 6.93 -8.34 -12.11
CA GLY A 80 5.84 -9.28 -12.38
C GLY A 80 6.36 -10.54 -13.03
N ASP A 81 6.35 -11.63 -12.27
CA ASP A 81 6.56 -12.95 -12.81
C ASP A 81 5.34 -13.22 -13.72
N ASP A 82 5.57 -13.42 -15.01
CA ASP A 82 4.55 -13.65 -16.05
C ASP A 82 3.72 -14.93 -15.80
N THR A 83 3.82 -15.54 -14.63
CA THR A 83 3.24 -16.83 -14.24
C THR A 83 1.88 -16.71 -13.57
N THR A 84 1.46 -15.52 -13.12
CA THR A 84 0.09 -15.31 -12.59
C THR A 84 -0.84 -14.87 -13.72
N THR A 85 -1.07 -15.77 -14.68
CA THR A 85 -2.19 -15.60 -15.60
C THR A 85 -3.47 -15.60 -14.76
N VAL A 86 -4.11 -14.43 -14.63
CA VAL A 86 -5.51 -14.38 -14.16
C VAL A 86 -6.27 -15.38 -15.01
N SER A 87 -6.81 -16.43 -14.37
CA SER A 87 -7.52 -17.46 -15.12
C SER A 87 -8.54 -16.77 -16.03
N PRO A 88 -8.59 -17.07 -17.34
CA PRO A 88 -9.49 -16.38 -18.27
C PRO A 88 -10.97 -16.39 -17.84
N GLY A 89 -11.35 -17.30 -16.93
CA GLY A 89 -12.70 -17.36 -16.36
C GLY A 89 -13.05 -16.26 -15.37
N TRP A 90 -12.07 -15.57 -14.75
CA TRP A 90 -12.35 -14.57 -13.69
C TRP A 90 -12.30 -13.12 -14.17
N THR A 91 -11.78 -12.85 -15.37
CA THR A 91 -11.75 -11.49 -15.95
C THR A 91 -13.14 -11.01 -16.33
N MET A 92 -13.96 -11.88 -16.91
CA MET A 92 -15.35 -11.58 -17.29
C MET A 92 -16.24 -11.20 -16.10
N PRO A 93 -16.31 -11.98 -14.98
CA PRO A 93 -17.11 -11.58 -13.83
C PRO A 93 -16.58 -10.31 -13.15
N ALA A 94 -15.26 -10.11 -13.09
CA ALA A 94 -14.69 -8.88 -12.54
C ALA A 94 -15.09 -7.64 -13.37
N LEU A 95 -15.07 -7.75 -14.70
CA LEU A 95 -15.47 -6.67 -15.60
C LEU A 95 -16.97 -6.39 -15.51
N VAL A 96 -17.81 -7.44 -15.48
CA VAL A 96 -19.27 -7.29 -15.32
C VAL A 96 -19.61 -6.67 -13.97
N ALA A 97 -18.95 -7.08 -12.89
CA ALA A 97 -19.15 -6.49 -11.57
C ALA A 97 -18.72 -5.02 -11.54
N GLY A 98 -17.56 -4.68 -12.10
CA GLY A 98 -17.06 -3.30 -12.18
C GLY A 98 -17.96 -2.39 -13.01
N LEU A 99 -18.37 -2.85 -14.19
CA LEU A 99 -19.27 -2.10 -15.07
C LEU A 99 -20.68 -2.01 -14.45
N GLY A 100 -21.18 -3.08 -13.84
CA GLY A 100 -22.46 -3.09 -13.15
C GLY A 100 -22.50 -2.08 -12.00
N LEU A 101 -21.43 -2.02 -11.19
CA LEU A 101 -21.30 -1.01 -10.12
C LEU A 101 -21.23 0.41 -10.70
N PHE A 102 -20.44 0.63 -11.76
CA PHE A 102 -20.33 1.94 -12.41
C PHE A 102 -21.68 2.42 -12.95
N LEU A 103 -22.42 1.55 -13.64
CA LEU A 103 -23.74 1.86 -14.17
C LEU A 103 -24.76 2.11 -13.04
N MET A 104 -24.73 1.31 -11.98
CA MET A 104 -25.60 1.49 -10.82
C MET A 104 -25.36 2.85 -10.13
N LEU A 105 -24.09 3.23 -9.92
CA LEU A 105 -23.75 4.53 -9.36
C LEU A 105 -24.11 5.68 -10.32
N GLY A 106 -23.80 5.55 -11.61
CA GLY A 106 -24.12 6.55 -12.60
C GLY A 106 -25.63 6.78 -12.73
N PHE A 107 -26.43 5.71 -12.74
CA PHE A 107 -27.88 5.78 -12.72
C PHE A 107 -28.40 6.43 -11.44
N GLY A 108 -27.87 6.04 -10.27
CA GLY A 108 -28.29 6.60 -8.98
C GLY A 108 -28.00 8.10 -8.88
N ILE A 109 -26.84 8.54 -9.34
CA ILE A 109 -26.43 9.95 -9.36
C ILE A 109 -27.29 10.76 -10.33
N ASN A 110 -27.50 10.26 -11.56
CA ASN A 110 -28.18 11.01 -12.62
C ASN A 110 -29.70 11.07 -12.45
N ASN A 111 -30.32 10.02 -11.90
CA ASN A 111 -31.78 9.97 -11.73
C ASN A 111 -32.24 10.49 -10.37
N HIS A 112 -31.36 11.18 -9.63
CA HIS A 112 -31.64 11.75 -8.31
C HIS A 112 -32.37 10.75 -7.41
N VAL A 113 -31.93 9.48 -7.40
CA VAL A 113 -32.57 8.41 -6.61
C VAL A 113 -32.23 8.62 -5.14
N GLY A 114 -32.81 9.67 -4.56
CA GLY A 114 -32.79 9.97 -3.14
C GLY A 114 -33.91 9.26 -2.43
N LEU A 115 -33.78 9.12 -1.10
CA LEU A 115 -34.93 8.79 -0.27
C LEU A 115 -36.02 9.82 -0.55
N LYS A 116 -37.26 9.36 -0.80
CA LYS A 116 -38.43 10.23 -0.87
C LYS A 116 -38.38 11.17 0.34
N ASP A 117 -38.55 12.47 0.11
CA ASP A 117 -38.47 13.57 1.10
C ASP A 117 -37.07 14.13 1.45
N ARG A 118 -35.99 13.76 0.72
CA ARG A 118 -34.67 14.42 0.83
C ARG A 118 -34.39 15.30 -0.39
N ALA A 119 -33.64 16.38 -0.19
CA ALA A 119 -33.21 17.28 -1.25
C ALA A 119 -32.48 16.53 -2.37
N ASP A 120 -32.70 16.93 -3.63
CA ASP A 120 -32.06 16.31 -4.79
C ASP A 120 -30.53 16.39 -4.65
N TRP A 121 -29.87 15.24 -4.59
CA TRP A 121 -28.42 15.14 -4.38
C TRP A 121 -27.58 15.89 -5.44
N SER A 122 -28.15 16.10 -6.64
CA SER A 122 -27.49 16.81 -7.75
C SER A 122 -28.20 18.13 -8.10
N ALA A 123 -28.93 18.73 -7.16
CA ALA A 123 -29.43 20.08 -7.33
C ALA A 123 -28.27 21.06 -7.61
N THR A 124 -28.37 21.83 -8.69
CA THR A 124 -27.40 22.89 -8.98
C THR A 124 -27.71 24.07 -8.05
N VAL A 125 -26.93 24.22 -6.99
CA VAL A 125 -27.09 25.33 -6.04
C VAL A 125 -26.45 26.59 -6.60
N ASN A 126 -27.19 27.72 -6.55
CA ASN A 126 -26.64 29.03 -6.90
C ASN A 126 -25.49 29.38 -5.94
N ARG A 127 -24.28 29.64 -6.46
CA ARG A 127 -23.07 29.86 -5.66
C ARG A 127 -22.75 31.37 -5.61
N PRO A 128 -22.99 32.08 -4.48
CA PRO A 128 -22.73 33.52 -4.36
C PRO A 128 -21.26 33.88 -4.62
N SER A 129 -20.98 35.10 -5.09
CA SER A 129 -19.61 35.54 -5.38
C SER A 129 -18.75 35.62 -4.10
N ILE A 130 -17.48 35.22 -4.23
CA ILE A 130 -16.48 35.29 -3.15
C ILE A 130 -15.81 36.68 -3.13
N VAL A 131 -15.78 37.37 -4.28
CA VAL A 131 -15.23 38.72 -4.39
C VAL A 131 -16.10 39.67 -3.59
N THR A 132 -15.57 40.14 -2.46
CA THR A 132 -16.20 41.16 -1.64
C THR A 132 -15.81 42.51 -2.20
N ARG A 133 -16.78 43.25 -2.75
CA ARG A 133 -16.55 44.62 -3.22
C ARG A 133 -16.35 45.53 -2.00
N GLU A 134 -15.54 46.58 -2.12
CA GLU A 134 -15.05 47.45 -1.03
C GLU A 134 -16.14 48.15 -0.15
N LYS A 135 -17.43 47.90 -0.41
CA LYS A 135 -18.58 48.41 0.38
C LYS A 135 -19.69 47.37 0.62
N GLU A 136 -19.46 46.10 0.33
CA GLU A 136 -20.42 45.02 0.54
C GLU A 136 -20.02 44.16 1.73
N THR A 137 -21.00 43.72 2.53
CA THR A 137 -20.76 42.73 3.57
C THR A 137 -20.26 41.43 2.92
N PRO A 138 -19.19 40.79 3.44
CA PRO A 138 -18.71 39.52 2.91
C PRO A 138 -19.84 38.50 2.77
N SER A 139 -19.92 37.82 1.63
CA SER A 139 -20.94 36.79 1.44
C SER A 139 -20.76 35.66 2.46
N PRO A 140 -21.83 34.98 2.91
CA PRO A 140 -21.72 33.86 3.85
C PRO A 140 -20.71 32.78 3.39
N ARG A 141 -20.58 32.60 2.07
CA ARG A 141 -19.60 31.71 1.44
C ARG A 141 -18.16 32.21 1.64
N ALA A 142 -17.88 33.50 1.43
CA ALA A 142 -16.55 34.06 1.65
C ALA A 142 -16.12 33.95 3.12
N VAL A 143 -17.05 34.17 4.05
CA VAL A 143 -16.80 33.98 5.49
C VAL A 143 -16.53 32.51 5.82
N ALA A 144 -17.26 31.57 5.22
CA ALA A 144 -17.09 30.14 5.45
C ALA A 144 -15.72 29.63 4.96
N ILE A 145 -15.26 30.08 3.80
CA ILE A 145 -13.95 29.71 3.26
C ILE A 145 -12.84 30.23 4.19
N ASN A 146 -12.84 31.54 4.47
CA ASN A 146 -11.78 32.16 5.29
C ASN A 146 -11.68 31.60 6.72
N ASN A 147 -12.78 31.06 7.26
CA ASN A 147 -12.82 30.49 8.60
C ASN A 147 -12.90 28.96 8.61
N MET A 148 -12.64 28.29 7.48
CA MET A 148 -12.91 26.85 7.33
C MET A 148 -12.15 25.99 8.36
N GLY A 149 -10.86 26.25 8.57
CA GLY A 149 -10.06 25.52 9.56
C GLY A 149 -10.58 25.68 10.99
N LEU A 150 -11.00 26.88 11.36
CA LEU A 150 -11.59 27.16 12.68
C LEU A 150 -12.94 26.46 12.83
N ALA A 151 -13.80 26.53 11.80
CA ALA A 151 -15.10 25.88 11.81
C ALA A 151 -14.98 24.36 11.95
N VAL A 152 -14.08 23.73 11.19
CA VAL A 152 -13.82 22.30 11.29
C VAL A 152 -13.26 21.95 12.67
N GLY A 153 -12.28 22.70 13.18
CA GLY A 153 -11.73 22.48 14.52
C GLY A 153 -12.78 22.59 15.63
N TYR A 154 -13.66 23.58 15.55
CA TYR A 154 -14.76 23.76 16.50
C TYR A 154 -15.74 22.60 16.47
N GLU A 155 -16.17 22.16 15.27
CA GLU A 155 -17.05 21.00 15.12
C GLU A 155 -16.40 19.70 15.62
N MET A 156 -15.09 19.52 15.41
CA MET A 156 -14.35 18.37 15.94
C MET A 156 -14.29 18.34 17.46
N MET A 157 -14.13 19.50 18.10
CA MET A 157 -14.02 19.60 19.56
C MET A 157 -15.37 19.62 20.29
N THR A 158 -16.47 19.89 19.58
CA THR A 158 -17.80 19.97 20.18
C THR A 158 -18.68 18.79 19.77
N ARG A 159 -19.04 18.71 18.49
CA ARG A 159 -19.99 17.73 17.97
C ARG A 159 -19.35 16.39 17.67
N PHE A 160 -18.14 16.37 17.13
CA PHE A 160 -17.44 15.15 16.72
C PHE A 160 -16.32 14.73 17.70
N VAL A 161 -16.45 15.10 18.98
CA VAL A 161 -15.46 14.77 20.02
C VAL A 161 -15.27 13.26 20.18
N VAL A 162 -16.36 12.49 20.16
CA VAL A 162 -16.30 11.01 20.30
C VAL A 162 -15.60 10.37 19.09
N PRO A 163 -15.98 10.65 17.83
CA PRO A 163 -15.21 10.18 16.67
C PRO A 163 -13.74 10.59 16.69
N PHE A 164 -13.43 11.81 17.14
CA PHE A 164 -12.05 12.29 17.25
C PHE A 164 -11.24 11.48 18.27
N GLU A 165 -11.81 11.19 19.43
CA GLU A 165 -11.19 10.34 20.45
C GLU A 165 -10.98 8.91 19.95
N VAL A 166 -11.99 8.32 19.31
CA VAL A 166 -11.89 6.99 18.70
C VAL A 166 -10.79 6.94 17.64
N ALA A 167 -10.65 7.98 16.81
CA ALA A 167 -9.57 8.07 15.83
C ALA A 167 -8.18 8.13 16.51
N GLY A 168 -8.04 8.86 17.62
CA GLY A 168 -6.80 8.90 18.39
C GLY A 168 -6.43 7.55 19.02
N LEU A 169 -7.42 6.82 19.55
CA LEU A 169 -7.23 5.46 20.05
C LEU A 169 -6.85 4.50 18.92
N LEU A 170 -7.48 4.63 17.75
CA LEU A 170 -7.17 3.82 16.57
C LEU A 170 -5.73 4.06 16.09
N LEU A 171 -5.27 5.31 16.04
CA LEU A 171 -3.88 5.63 15.67
C LEU A 171 -2.87 5.08 16.68
N THR A 172 -3.21 5.13 17.98
CA THR A 172 -2.39 4.53 19.03
C THR A 172 -2.28 3.02 18.87
N ALA A 173 -3.42 2.35 18.66
CA ALA A 173 -3.47 0.91 18.41
C ALA A 173 -2.72 0.52 17.12
N ALA A 174 -2.84 1.32 16.06
CA ALA A 174 -2.12 1.12 14.81
C ALA A 174 -0.60 1.24 15.00
N LEU A 175 -0.12 2.21 15.78
CA LEU A 175 1.30 2.36 16.10
C LEU A 175 1.83 1.16 16.88
N VAL A 176 1.12 0.73 17.95
CA VAL A 176 1.50 -0.45 18.73
C VAL A 176 1.51 -1.70 17.85
N GLY A 177 0.48 -1.89 17.01
CA GLY A 177 0.39 -3.01 16.08
C GLY A 177 1.51 -3.02 15.04
N ALA A 178 1.87 -1.86 14.48
CA ALA A 178 2.97 -1.74 13.54
C ALA A 178 4.33 -2.08 14.17
N ILE A 179 4.60 -1.61 15.40
CA ILE A 179 5.85 -1.91 16.13
C ILE A 179 5.94 -3.40 16.48
N ALA A 180 4.85 -3.98 16.99
CA ALA A 180 4.78 -5.39 17.34
C ALA A 180 5.02 -6.30 16.12
N LEU A 181 4.51 -5.93 14.93
CA LEU A 181 4.72 -6.68 13.69
C LEU A 181 6.14 -6.51 13.12
N ALA A 182 6.75 -5.33 13.29
CA ALA A 182 8.08 -5.03 12.77
C ALA A 182 9.21 -5.67 13.60
N HIS A 183 8.98 -5.96 14.88
CA HIS A 183 9.93 -6.70 15.73
C HIS A 183 9.92 -8.19 15.37
N ARG A 184 11.01 -8.69 14.78
CA ARG A 184 11.25 -10.13 14.61
C ARG A 184 12.20 -10.59 15.72
N GLU A 185 11.70 -11.46 16.60
CA GLU A 185 12.50 -12.15 17.62
C GLU A 185 13.44 -13.14 16.93
N GLY A 186 14.74 -13.02 17.21
CA GLY A 186 15.81 -13.84 16.64
C GLY A 186 16.31 -14.90 17.60
N ASP A 187 15.41 -15.61 18.28
CA ASP A 187 15.75 -16.37 19.50
C ASP A 187 15.79 -17.91 19.33
N ASP A 188 15.93 -18.44 18.10
CA ASP A 188 15.94 -19.90 17.87
C ASP A 188 17.33 -20.54 17.60
N GLU A 189 18.42 -19.77 17.67
CA GLU A 189 19.77 -20.28 17.34
C GLU A 189 20.54 -20.98 18.50
N PRO A 190 20.39 -20.64 19.80
CA PRO A 190 21.24 -21.25 20.85
C PRO A 190 20.92 -22.73 21.16
N ALA A 191 19.69 -23.19 20.91
CA ALA A 191 19.26 -24.55 21.28
C ALA A 191 19.84 -25.63 20.35
N ARG A 192 20.11 -25.29 19.08
CA ARG A 192 20.65 -26.24 18.08
C ARG A 192 22.15 -26.47 18.27
N LEU A 193 22.88 -25.47 18.73
CA LEU A 193 24.32 -25.56 19.01
C LEU A 193 24.62 -26.50 20.20
N GLY A 194 23.75 -26.51 21.23
CA GLY A 194 23.88 -27.44 22.36
C GLY A 194 23.55 -28.90 22.01
N ALA A 195 22.54 -29.13 21.17
CA ALA A 195 22.19 -30.47 20.71
C ALA A 195 23.26 -31.06 19.77
N GLN A 196 23.89 -30.23 18.94
CA GLN A 196 24.91 -30.66 17.98
C GLN A 196 26.28 -30.90 18.64
N ALA A 197 26.65 -30.11 19.67
CA ALA A 197 27.85 -30.36 20.46
C ALA A 197 27.78 -31.68 21.25
N THR A 198 26.59 -32.08 21.70
CA THR A 198 26.38 -33.35 22.40
C THR A 198 26.55 -34.57 21.47
N GLY A 199 26.24 -34.44 20.17
CA GLY A 199 26.41 -35.52 19.19
C GLY A 199 27.84 -35.72 18.67
N LEU A 200 28.69 -34.68 18.74
CA LEU A 200 30.08 -34.72 18.26
C LEU A 200 31.06 -35.32 19.28
N HIS A 201 30.71 -35.38 20.57
CA HIS A 201 31.55 -35.99 21.61
C HIS A 201 31.61 -37.53 21.53
N GLY A 202 30.71 -38.17 20.78
CA GLY A 202 30.67 -39.62 20.58
C GLY A 202 31.59 -40.17 19.49
N LEU A 203 32.37 -39.34 18.80
CA LEU A 203 33.18 -39.74 17.63
C LEU A 203 34.70 -39.82 17.91
N THR A 204 35.14 -39.68 19.17
CA THR A 204 36.56 -39.55 19.54
C THR A 204 37.14 -40.68 20.39
N GLU A 205 36.52 -41.86 20.46
CA GLU A 205 37.20 -43.04 21.01
C GLU A 205 37.92 -43.85 19.92
N PRO A 206 39.27 -43.92 19.90
CA PRO A 206 39.99 -44.83 19.03
C PRO A 206 39.93 -46.26 19.59
N SER A 207 39.37 -47.19 18.80
CA SER A 207 39.35 -48.63 19.08
C SER A 207 40.75 -49.24 18.98
N PRO A 208 41.31 -49.88 20.03
CA PRO A 208 42.63 -50.48 19.99
C PRO A 208 42.55 -51.98 19.69
N SER A 209 42.55 -52.40 18.42
CA SER A 209 42.87 -53.81 18.07
C SER A 209 43.02 -54.02 16.57
N ASN A 210 44.23 -53.90 16.02
CA ASN A 210 44.74 -54.92 15.10
C ASN A 210 46.27 -54.79 14.92
N VAL A 211 47.03 -55.61 15.64
CA VAL A 211 48.47 -55.84 15.40
C VAL A 211 48.63 -57.33 15.12
N GLN A 212 48.74 -57.70 13.85
CA GLN A 212 49.21 -59.00 13.34
C GLN A 212 49.97 -58.68 12.03
N ALA A 213 51.30 -58.53 12.05
CA ALA A 213 52.34 -59.56 11.95
C ALA A 213 52.41 -60.23 10.55
N GLU A 214 53.21 -59.67 9.64
CA GLU A 214 53.70 -60.34 8.42
C GLU A 214 54.87 -61.29 8.75
N PRO A 215 54.98 -62.46 8.10
CA PRO A 215 56.24 -63.18 8.02
C PRO A 215 56.87 -63.11 6.62
N SER A 216 58.14 -62.71 6.64
CA SER A 216 59.13 -62.83 5.56
C SER A 216 59.30 -64.30 5.10
N GLY A 217 59.10 -64.56 3.80
CA GLY A 217 59.28 -65.87 3.16
C GLY A 217 60.38 -65.84 2.09
N SER A 218 61.37 -66.71 2.25
CA SER A 218 62.54 -66.87 1.39
C SER A 218 62.30 -67.73 0.15
N ARG A 219 62.82 -67.28 -1.00
CA ARG A 219 63.62 -68.01 -2.04
C ARG A 219 63.19 -69.42 -2.50
N SER A 220 62.87 -69.55 -3.80
CA SER A 220 63.50 -70.49 -4.76
C SER A 220 62.84 -70.43 -6.15
N GLU A 221 63.66 -70.28 -7.21
CA GLU A 221 63.26 -70.49 -8.62
C GLU A 221 62.83 -71.96 -8.90
N PRO A 222 62.23 -72.29 -10.06
CA PRO A 222 63.07 -72.69 -11.21
C PRO A 222 62.55 -72.32 -12.63
N LEU A 223 63.54 -72.05 -13.50
CA LEU A 223 63.76 -72.46 -14.90
C LEU A 223 62.62 -72.99 -15.83
N SER A 224 62.75 -72.56 -17.11
CA SER A 224 62.51 -73.27 -18.41
C SER A 224 61.20 -73.06 -19.22
N SER A 225 61.29 -72.15 -20.23
CA SER A 225 61.07 -72.29 -21.71
C SER A 225 59.76 -72.91 -22.31
N PRO A 226 59.52 -72.86 -23.66
CA PRO A 226 59.47 -71.72 -24.60
C PRO A 226 58.27 -71.79 -25.61
N SER A 227 58.27 -70.86 -26.60
CA SER A 227 57.49 -70.82 -27.88
C SER A 227 56.07 -70.22 -27.79
N LYS A 228 55.59 -69.40 -28.72
CA LYS A 228 55.99 -69.02 -30.09
C LYS A 228 55.89 -67.51 -30.27
#